data_AF-A0A1I6K820-F1
#
_entry.id   AF-A0A1I6K820-F1
#
_cell.length_a   1.000
_cell.length_b   1.000
_cell.length_c   1.000
_cell.angle_alpha   90.00
_cell.angle_beta   90.00
_cell.angle_gamma   90.00
#
_symmetry.space_group_name_H-M   'P 1'
#
loop_
_entity.id
_entity.type
_entity.pdbx_description
1 polymer ?
#
loop_
_entity_poly.entity_id
_entity_poly.type
_entity_poly.pdbx_seq_one_letter_code
_entity_poly.pdbx_strand_id
1 'polypeptide(L)'
;MAKTEKKVIAIIVEGPTDEDAIGSILKAYFSSEEIQFVVIHGDITLQKYVNAGNIIRVIDEQIHIMMNRYGYHDADMKQIFHILDMDGVCILDEDVREAKQMTSIKYYLDHIETPDVGFIRERNHRKSDILFKLSHTTSVHRIPYRAFYNSRNLEHALYGIADDMSDDEKMELADDFAEKYEEDLEGFLRRIGSADIAVRGTYQETWKFIQNGHHSLERHSNMHLMF
;
A
#
# COMPACT_ATOMS: atom_id res chain seq x y z
N MET A 1 -25.40 20.09 23.03
CA MET A 1 -25.42 18.96 22.08
C MET A 1 -24.31 18.00 22.52
N ALA A 2 -24.62 16.73 22.73
CA ALA A 2 -23.58 15.75 23.04
C ALA A 2 -22.64 15.67 21.84
N LYS A 3 -21.35 15.97 22.05
CA LYS A 3 -20.32 15.80 21.04
C LYS A 3 -20.16 14.29 20.87
N THR A 4 -20.79 13.71 19.85
CA THR A 4 -20.55 12.31 19.49
C THR A 4 -19.07 12.17 19.18
N GLU A 5 -18.37 11.28 19.90
CA GLU A 5 -16.98 10.98 19.62
C GLU A 5 -16.86 10.45 18.19
N LYS A 6 -15.84 10.96 17.48
CA LYS A 6 -15.56 10.51 16.12
C LYS A 6 -15.12 9.05 16.16
N LYS A 7 -15.56 8.28 15.17
CA LYS A 7 -15.01 6.94 14.98
C LYS A 7 -13.63 7.02 14.33
N VAL A 8 -12.81 6.01 14.57
CA VAL A 8 -11.42 5.93 14.09
C VAL A 8 -11.35 5.12 12.80
N ILE A 9 -10.61 5.61 11.81
CA ILE A 9 -10.15 4.82 10.67
C ILE A 9 -8.64 4.66 10.82
N ALA A 10 -8.18 3.42 10.89
CA ALA A 10 -6.75 3.11 10.88
C ALA A 10 -6.26 2.99 9.44
N ILE A 11 -5.15 3.66 9.11
CA ILE A 11 -4.49 3.55 7.81
C ILE A 11 -3.12 2.91 8.03
N ILE A 12 -2.92 1.71 7.48
CA ILE A 12 -1.64 1.01 7.51
C ILE A 12 -0.87 1.36 6.23
N VAL A 13 0.37 1.80 6.39
CA VAL A 13 1.30 2.15 5.30
C VAL A 13 2.69 1.58 5.58
N GLU A 14 3.50 1.42 4.54
CA GLU A 14 4.83 0.81 4.68
C GLU A 14 5.82 1.75 5.36
N GLY A 15 5.85 3.01 4.91
CA GLY A 15 6.85 4.00 5.34
C GLY A 15 6.25 5.34 5.77
N PRO A 16 7.05 6.18 6.45
CA PRO A 16 6.63 7.52 6.86
C PRO A 16 6.32 8.42 5.65
N THR A 17 7.07 8.28 4.55
CA THR A 17 6.84 9.04 3.31
C THR A 17 5.46 8.79 2.71
N ASP A 18 4.87 7.61 2.92
CA ASP A 18 3.50 7.33 2.52
C ASP A 18 2.51 8.15 3.37
N GLU A 19 2.71 8.19 4.69
CA GLU A 19 1.89 9.02 5.60
C GLU A 19 2.04 10.50 5.26
N ASP A 20 3.25 10.98 5.04
CA ASP A 20 3.53 12.38 4.73
C ASP A 20 2.81 12.80 3.45
N ALA A 21 2.86 11.97 2.39
CA ALA A 21 2.25 12.27 1.10
C ALA A 21 0.72 12.34 1.13
N ILE A 22 0.03 11.45 1.85
CA ILE A 22 -1.44 11.32 1.78
C ILE A 22 -2.16 11.63 3.10
N GLY A 23 -1.44 11.92 4.17
CA GLY A 23 -1.98 12.09 5.51
C GLY A 23 -2.97 13.24 5.60
N SER A 24 -2.57 14.42 5.12
CA SER A 24 -3.41 15.61 5.15
C SER A 24 -4.67 15.45 4.32
N ILE A 25 -4.57 14.85 3.13
CA ILE A 25 -5.71 14.70 2.22
C ILE A 25 -6.72 13.65 2.72
N LEU A 26 -6.25 12.56 3.33
CA LEU A 26 -7.14 11.58 3.97
C LEU A 26 -7.86 12.17 5.18
N LYS A 27 -7.17 12.98 5.98
CA LYS A 27 -7.79 13.73 7.10
C LYS A 27 -8.83 14.73 6.61
N ALA A 28 -8.59 15.38 5.47
CA ALA A 28 -9.55 16.29 4.85
C ALA A 28 -10.79 15.55 4.31
N TYR A 29 -10.60 14.43 3.60
CA TYR A 29 -11.70 13.63 3.05
C TYR A 29 -12.57 13.01 4.14
N PHE A 30 -11.95 12.31 5.10
CA PHE A 30 -12.62 11.66 6.22
C PHE A 30 -12.78 12.61 7.43
N SER A 31 -13.22 13.84 7.17
CA SER A 31 -13.32 14.91 8.18
C SER A 31 -14.31 14.60 9.33
N SER A 32 -15.20 13.62 9.17
CA SER A 32 -16.12 13.17 10.22
C SER A 32 -15.53 12.09 11.13
N GLU A 33 -14.42 11.49 10.72
CA GLU A 33 -13.68 10.47 11.45
C GLU A 33 -12.37 11.04 11.99
N GLU A 34 -11.72 10.22 12.81
CA GLU A 34 -10.34 10.42 13.23
C GLU A 34 -9.46 9.44 12.45
N ILE A 35 -8.47 9.97 11.74
CA ILE A 35 -7.51 9.16 10.96
C ILE A 35 -6.27 8.91 11.82
N GLN A 36 -5.92 7.64 11.99
CA GLN A 36 -4.72 7.24 12.71
C GLN A 36 -3.86 6.33 11.83
N PHE A 37 -2.61 6.74 11.65
CA PHE A 37 -1.66 5.99 10.83
C PHE A 37 -0.93 4.93 11.67
N VAL A 38 -0.70 3.79 11.02
CA VAL A 38 0.09 2.67 11.51
C VAL A 38 1.21 2.47 10.52
N VAL A 39 2.29 3.24 10.70
CA VAL A 39 3.50 3.16 9.87
C VAL A 39 4.32 1.96 10.31
N ILE A 40 4.52 0.99 9.41
CA ILE A 40 5.19 -0.27 9.74
C ILE A 40 6.72 -0.11 9.84
N HIS A 41 7.30 0.83 9.08
CA HIS A 41 8.75 0.96 8.86
C HIS A 41 9.35 -0.24 8.14
N GLY A 42 8.83 -0.49 6.94
CA GLY A 42 9.27 -1.53 6.01
C GLY A 42 8.19 -2.55 5.70
N ASP A 43 8.44 -3.38 4.68
CA ASP A 43 7.44 -4.31 4.16
C ASP A 43 7.03 -5.40 5.18
N ILE A 44 5.81 -5.27 5.71
CA ILE A 44 5.21 -6.22 6.66
C ILE A 44 5.17 -7.66 6.11
N THR A 45 5.07 -7.82 4.78
CA THR A 45 4.99 -9.12 4.12
C THR A 45 6.35 -9.81 4.00
N LEU A 46 7.45 -9.08 4.21
CA LEU A 46 8.81 -9.62 4.15
C LEU A 46 9.45 -9.84 5.52
N GLN A 47 8.77 -9.42 6.60
CA GLN A 47 9.24 -9.65 7.97
C GLN A 47 9.46 -11.14 8.27
N LYS A 48 10.46 -11.40 9.12
CA LYS A 48 10.85 -12.77 9.46
C LYS A 48 9.67 -13.52 10.10
N TYR A 49 9.45 -14.75 9.64
CA TYR A 49 8.36 -15.63 10.10
C TYR A 49 6.94 -15.18 9.75
N VAL A 50 6.77 -14.14 8.93
CA VAL A 50 5.46 -13.74 8.40
C VAL A 50 5.13 -14.56 7.15
N ASN A 51 3.88 -15.02 7.06
CA ASN A 51 3.33 -15.75 5.92
C ASN A 51 1.80 -15.59 5.86
N ALA A 52 1.18 -16.10 4.79
CA ALA A 52 -0.27 -16.01 4.59
C ALA A 52 -1.10 -16.63 5.75
N GLY A 53 -0.54 -17.59 6.48
CA GLY A 53 -1.19 -18.23 7.63
C GLY A 53 -1.24 -17.35 8.89
N ASN A 54 -0.36 -16.36 9.03
CA ASN A 54 -0.29 -15.53 10.23
C ASN A 54 -0.37 -14.02 9.99
N ILE A 55 -0.33 -13.53 8.74
CA ILE A 55 -0.32 -12.09 8.43
C ILE A 55 -1.47 -11.32 9.10
N ILE A 56 -2.68 -11.90 9.17
CA ILE A 56 -3.84 -11.25 9.79
C ILE A 56 -3.61 -11.00 11.28
N ARG A 57 -2.97 -11.94 11.99
CA ARG A 57 -2.58 -11.77 13.40
C ARG A 57 -1.52 -10.68 13.54
N VAL A 58 -0.55 -10.63 12.62
CA VAL A 58 0.50 -9.60 12.64
C VAL A 58 -0.12 -8.21 12.46
N ILE A 59 -1.07 -8.06 11.53
CA ILE A 59 -1.82 -6.79 11.36
C ILE A 59 -2.63 -6.47 12.61
N ASP A 60 -3.33 -7.45 13.19
CA ASP A 60 -4.11 -7.27 14.42
C ASP A 60 -3.25 -6.73 15.57
N GLU A 61 -2.03 -7.26 15.72
CA GLU A 61 -1.05 -6.79 16.71
C GLU A 61 -0.65 -5.32 16.48
N GLN A 62 -0.43 -4.90 15.24
CA GLN A 62 -0.11 -3.50 14.90
C GLN A 62 -1.29 -2.56 15.19
N ILE A 63 -2.52 -2.98 14.87
CA ILE A 63 -3.73 -2.22 15.20
C ILE A 63 -3.89 -2.10 16.72
N HIS A 64 -3.68 -3.18 17.48
CA HIS A 64 -3.73 -3.11 18.95
C HIS A 64 -2.66 -2.23 19.56
N ILE A 65 -1.44 -2.18 19.00
CA ILE A 65 -0.40 -1.23 19.44
C ILE A 65 -0.90 0.21 19.28
N MET A 66 -1.49 0.54 18.12
CA MET A 66 -2.08 1.87 17.88
C MET A 66 -3.23 2.15 18.84
N MET A 67 -4.18 1.23 18.98
CA MET A 67 -5.33 1.40 19.88
C MET A 67 -4.89 1.64 21.33
N ASN A 68 -3.91 0.88 21.83
CA ASN A 68 -3.38 1.07 23.18
C ASN A 68 -2.67 2.41 23.35
N ARG A 69 -1.95 2.89 22.33
CA ARG A 69 -1.26 4.19 22.35
C ARG A 69 -2.24 5.35 22.54
N TYR A 70 -3.40 5.28 21.89
CA TYR A 70 -4.40 6.35 21.88
C TYR A 70 -5.60 6.10 22.79
N GLY A 71 -5.68 4.93 23.44
CA GLY A 71 -6.77 4.57 24.36
C GLY A 71 -8.08 4.18 23.68
N TYR A 72 -8.03 3.71 22.42
CA TYR A 72 -9.21 3.26 21.70
C TYR A 72 -9.63 1.85 22.07
N HIS A 73 -10.92 1.58 21.92
CA HIS A 73 -11.53 0.27 22.06
C HIS A 73 -12.14 -0.17 20.71
N ASP A 74 -12.45 -1.46 20.57
CA ASP A 74 -13.05 -2.01 19.33
C ASP A 74 -14.28 -1.22 18.87
N ALA A 75 -15.08 -0.75 19.83
CA ALA A 75 -16.28 0.03 19.54
C ALA A 75 -15.97 1.37 18.86
N ASP A 76 -14.78 1.93 19.06
CA ASP A 76 -14.36 3.23 18.51
C ASP A 76 -13.90 3.11 17.05
N MET A 77 -13.52 1.90 16.62
CA MET A 77 -12.99 1.62 15.30
C MET A 77 -14.10 1.47 14.26
N LYS A 78 -13.98 2.22 13.15
CA LYS A 78 -14.88 2.15 11.99
C LYS A 78 -14.37 1.18 10.93
N GLN A 79 -13.09 1.26 10.61
CA GLN A 79 -12.51 0.67 9.41
C GLN A 79 -10.99 0.61 9.53
N ILE A 80 -10.38 -0.40 8.92
CA ILE A 80 -8.95 -0.48 8.65
C ILE A 80 -8.74 -0.43 7.14
N PHE A 81 -7.95 0.53 6.67
CA PHE A 81 -7.42 0.53 5.33
C PHE A 81 -5.93 0.20 5.37
N HIS A 82 -5.49 -0.62 4.42
CA HIS A 82 -4.10 -1.00 4.27
C HIS A 82 -3.68 -0.68 2.84
N ILE A 83 -2.71 0.21 2.68
CA ILE A 83 -2.12 0.55 1.38
C ILE A 83 -0.87 -0.31 1.24
N LEU A 84 -0.82 -1.11 0.19
CA LEU A 84 0.20 -2.12 -0.03
C LEU A 84 0.95 -1.85 -1.33
N ASP A 85 2.24 -2.10 -1.29
CA ASP A 85 3.08 -2.09 -2.47
C ASP A 85 3.18 -3.52 -3.02
N MET A 86 2.88 -3.72 -4.31
CA MET A 86 3.00 -5.06 -4.92
C MET A 86 4.44 -5.36 -5.34
N ASP A 87 5.31 -4.35 -5.47
CA ASP A 87 6.72 -4.50 -5.86
C ASP A 87 6.98 -5.47 -7.03
N GLY A 88 6.10 -5.49 -8.03
CA GLY A 88 6.28 -6.38 -9.17
C GLY A 88 6.13 -7.88 -8.87
N VAL A 89 5.49 -8.28 -7.76
CA VAL A 89 5.56 -9.69 -7.30
C VAL A 89 4.71 -10.69 -8.09
N CYS A 90 3.80 -10.24 -8.96
CA CYS A 90 2.84 -11.12 -9.64
C CYS A 90 3.30 -11.62 -11.03
N ILE A 91 4.56 -11.37 -11.38
CA ILE A 91 5.15 -11.80 -12.66
C ILE A 91 5.53 -13.28 -12.64
N LEU A 92 5.74 -13.86 -13.82
CA LEU A 92 6.25 -15.22 -13.93
C LEU A 92 7.73 -15.29 -13.53
N ASP A 93 8.15 -16.44 -13.00
CA ASP A 93 9.56 -16.68 -12.64
C ASP A 93 10.51 -16.46 -13.82
N GLU A 94 10.09 -16.76 -15.04
CA GLU A 94 10.86 -16.55 -16.28
C GLU A 94 11.13 -15.07 -16.59
N ASP A 95 10.30 -14.17 -16.06
CA ASP A 95 10.49 -12.72 -16.15
C ASP A 95 11.37 -12.17 -15.03
N VAL A 96 11.90 -13.02 -14.14
CA VAL A 96 13.00 -12.67 -13.24
C VAL A 96 14.32 -13.12 -13.88
N ARG A 97 15.07 -12.13 -14.38
CA ARG A 97 16.26 -12.32 -15.20
C ARG A 97 17.53 -12.01 -14.41
N GLU A 98 18.58 -12.77 -14.69
CA GLU A 98 19.88 -12.63 -14.02
C GLU A 98 20.68 -11.45 -14.60
N ALA A 99 21.14 -10.55 -13.74
CA ALA A 99 21.99 -9.42 -14.09
C ALA A 99 23.16 -9.30 -13.10
N LYS A 100 24.12 -10.24 -13.19
CA LYS A 100 25.26 -10.34 -12.23
C LYS A 100 26.13 -9.09 -12.09
N GLN A 101 26.11 -8.23 -13.10
CA GLN A 101 26.93 -7.01 -13.11
C GLN A 101 26.28 -5.86 -12.34
N MET A 102 25.03 -6.03 -11.90
CA MET A 102 24.29 -5.02 -11.14
C MET A 102 24.46 -5.19 -9.63
N THR A 103 24.39 -4.07 -8.92
CA THR A 103 24.44 -4.02 -7.46
C THR A 103 23.05 -3.93 -6.81
N SER A 104 22.02 -3.62 -7.59
CA SER A 104 20.62 -3.51 -7.14
C SER A 104 19.66 -4.18 -8.11
N ILE A 105 18.42 -4.36 -7.66
CA ILE A 105 17.31 -4.86 -8.46
C ILE A 105 16.89 -3.75 -9.41
N LYS A 106 16.60 -4.10 -10.67
CA LYS A 106 15.99 -3.17 -11.63
C LYS A 106 14.66 -3.71 -12.11
N TYR A 107 13.70 -2.81 -12.22
CA TYR A 107 12.35 -3.10 -12.64
C TYR A 107 12.11 -2.52 -14.03
N TYR A 108 11.55 -3.34 -14.91
CA TYR A 108 11.08 -2.95 -16.22
C TYR A 108 9.57 -3.23 -16.31
N LEU A 109 8.93 -2.85 -17.41
CA LEU A 109 7.48 -3.06 -17.55
C LEU A 109 7.10 -4.53 -17.72
N ASP A 110 8.02 -5.38 -18.18
CA ASP A 110 7.79 -6.78 -18.51
C ASP A 110 8.67 -7.75 -17.71
N HIS A 111 9.65 -7.26 -16.94
CA HIS A 111 10.57 -8.12 -16.21
C HIS A 111 11.28 -7.42 -15.05
N ILE A 112 11.96 -8.22 -14.22
CA ILE A 112 12.88 -7.77 -13.17
C ILE A 112 14.28 -8.29 -13.49
N GLU A 113 15.29 -7.43 -13.41
CA GLU A 113 16.70 -7.81 -13.44
C GLU A 113 17.28 -7.79 -12.03
N THR A 114 18.00 -8.84 -11.64
CA THR A 114 18.56 -8.95 -10.28
C THR A 114 19.89 -9.72 -10.25
N PRO A 115 20.81 -9.39 -9.33
CA PRO A 115 21.98 -10.23 -9.07
C PRO A 115 21.63 -11.58 -8.41
N ASP A 116 20.46 -11.70 -7.77
CA ASP A 116 19.98 -12.91 -7.10
C ASP A 116 18.55 -13.26 -7.53
N VAL A 117 18.44 -14.09 -8.58
CA VAL A 117 17.16 -14.57 -9.13
C VAL A 117 16.43 -15.48 -8.13
N GLY A 118 17.16 -16.31 -7.40
CA GLY A 118 16.57 -17.26 -6.45
C GLY A 118 15.85 -16.53 -5.31
N PHE A 119 16.52 -15.53 -4.74
CA PHE A 119 15.95 -14.67 -3.71
C PHE A 119 14.69 -13.93 -4.19
N ILE A 120 14.74 -13.30 -5.38
CA ILE A 120 13.59 -12.53 -5.89
C ILE A 120 12.40 -13.42 -6.19
N ARG A 121 12.60 -14.61 -6.77
CA ARG A 121 11.50 -15.56 -7.00
C ARG A 121 10.88 -16.01 -5.68
N GLU A 122 11.68 -16.45 -4.71
CA GLU A 122 11.17 -16.85 -3.39
C GLU A 122 10.38 -15.71 -2.71
N ARG A 123 10.95 -14.50 -2.76
CA ARG A 123 10.33 -13.28 -2.24
C ARG A 123 9.00 -12.99 -2.92
N ASN A 124 8.93 -13.10 -4.25
CA ASN A 124 7.71 -12.87 -5.02
C ASN A 124 6.63 -13.89 -4.66
N HIS A 125 6.93 -15.20 -4.66
CA HIS A 125 5.98 -16.25 -4.26
C HIS A 125 5.43 -16.03 -2.85
N ARG A 126 6.31 -15.74 -1.89
CA ARG A 126 5.89 -15.49 -0.49
C ARG A 126 5.02 -14.25 -0.38
N LYS A 127 5.43 -13.14 -1.01
CA LYS A 127 4.69 -11.88 -0.94
C LYS A 127 3.36 -11.98 -1.67
N SER A 128 3.29 -12.61 -2.85
CA SER A 128 2.04 -12.81 -3.58
C SER A 128 1.01 -13.62 -2.79
N ASP A 129 1.43 -14.67 -2.08
CA ASP A 129 0.54 -15.47 -1.21
C ASP A 129 -0.05 -14.62 -0.08
N ILE A 130 0.77 -13.77 0.54
CA ILE A 130 0.33 -12.85 1.59
C ILE A 130 -0.64 -11.81 1.03
N LEU A 131 -0.30 -11.15 -0.07
CA LEU A 131 -1.16 -10.15 -0.71
C LEU A 131 -2.48 -10.76 -1.18
N PHE A 132 -2.47 -12.00 -1.70
CA PHE A 132 -3.68 -12.74 -2.01
C PHE A 132 -4.56 -12.94 -0.79
N LYS A 133 -3.97 -13.34 0.35
CA LYS A 133 -4.72 -13.44 1.62
C LYS A 133 -5.31 -12.10 2.08
N LEU A 134 -4.54 -11.02 1.99
CA LEU A 134 -4.98 -9.68 2.38
C LEU A 134 -6.12 -9.17 1.50
N SER A 135 -6.01 -9.34 0.18
CA SER A 135 -7.05 -8.93 -0.77
C SER A 135 -8.41 -9.60 -0.53
N HIS A 136 -8.43 -10.83 0.01
CA HIS A 136 -9.66 -11.57 0.33
C HIS A 136 -10.12 -11.39 1.79
N THR A 137 -9.35 -10.68 2.61
CA THR A 137 -9.72 -10.44 4.01
C THR A 137 -10.71 -9.28 4.08
N THR A 138 -11.82 -9.48 4.78
CA THR A 138 -12.88 -8.46 4.93
C THR A 138 -12.90 -7.82 6.32
N SER A 139 -12.20 -8.42 7.27
CA SER A 139 -12.10 -7.93 8.64
C SER A 139 -10.81 -8.43 9.29
N VAL A 140 -10.18 -7.57 10.08
CA VAL A 140 -9.15 -7.94 11.05
C VAL A 140 -9.82 -7.87 12.41
N HIS A 141 -9.76 -8.97 13.16
CA HIS A 141 -10.60 -9.15 14.35
C HIS A 141 -12.10 -9.01 14.03
N ARG A 142 -12.71 -7.89 14.40
CA ARG A 142 -14.12 -7.53 14.14
C ARG A 142 -14.25 -6.17 13.45
N ILE A 143 -13.12 -5.55 13.13
CA ILE A 143 -13.07 -4.26 12.48
C ILE A 143 -13.07 -4.55 10.97
N PRO A 144 -13.97 -3.92 10.19
CA PRO A 144 -13.91 -4.00 8.73
C PRO A 144 -12.50 -3.69 8.22
N TYR A 145 -12.07 -4.42 7.20
CA TYR A 145 -10.73 -4.30 6.61
C TYR A 145 -10.82 -4.27 5.09
N ARG A 146 -10.05 -3.39 4.47
CA ARG A 146 -9.79 -3.40 3.02
C ARG A 146 -8.33 -3.10 2.71
N ALA A 147 -7.82 -3.81 1.71
CA ALA A 147 -6.48 -3.65 1.18
C ALA A 147 -6.54 -2.95 -0.18
N PHE A 148 -5.78 -1.87 -0.34
CA PHE A 148 -5.56 -1.19 -1.61
C PHE A 148 -4.11 -1.36 -2.01
N TYR A 149 -3.81 -1.27 -3.29
CA TYR A 149 -2.47 -1.50 -3.80
C TYR A 149 -1.93 -0.37 -4.65
N ASN A 150 -0.61 -0.29 -4.70
CA ASN A 150 0.18 0.32 -5.75
C ASN A 150 1.03 -0.78 -6.41
N SER A 151 1.16 -0.76 -7.73
CA SER A 151 1.82 -1.84 -8.48
C SER A 151 3.27 -2.05 -8.03
N ARG A 152 4.08 -1.00 -8.00
CA ARG A 152 5.43 -1.07 -7.44
C ARG A 152 5.41 -0.49 -6.05
N ASN A 153 5.47 0.83 -5.99
CA ASN A 153 5.39 1.63 -4.78
C ASN A 153 4.54 2.88 -5.00
N LEU A 154 4.35 3.66 -3.93
CA LEU A 154 3.61 4.91 -3.98
C LEU A 154 4.22 5.91 -4.97
N GLU A 155 5.54 6.03 -5.03
CA GLU A 155 6.20 7.00 -5.91
C GLU A 155 6.01 6.66 -7.39
N HIS A 156 6.09 5.38 -7.73
CA HIS A 156 5.80 4.90 -9.08
C HIS A 156 4.35 5.16 -9.46
N ALA A 157 3.41 4.87 -8.56
CA ALA A 157 1.99 5.14 -8.80
C ALA A 157 1.76 6.64 -8.99
N LEU A 158 2.15 7.47 -8.02
CA LEU A 158 1.77 8.89 -7.98
C LEU A 158 2.62 9.80 -8.89
N TYR A 159 3.90 9.50 -9.11
CA TYR A 159 4.80 10.35 -9.91
C TYR A 159 5.26 9.68 -11.21
N GLY A 160 5.14 8.35 -11.32
CA GLY A 160 5.67 7.62 -12.47
C GLY A 160 7.19 7.47 -12.44
N ILE A 161 7.79 7.61 -11.26
CA ILE A 161 9.23 7.42 -11.07
C ILE A 161 9.48 5.93 -10.88
N ALA A 162 10.22 5.36 -11.82
CA ALA A 162 10.50 3.93 -11.88
C ALA A 162 11.90 3.56 -11.37
N ASP A 163 12.77 4.57 -11.19
CA ASP A 163 14.14 4.41 -10.73
C ASP A 163 14.23 4.30 -9.21
N ASP A 164 15.35 3.77 -8.72
CA ASP A 164 15.66 3.75 -7.29
C ASP A 164 15.77 5.18 -6.78
N MET A 165 15.14 5.45 -5.63
CA MET A 165 15.16 6.74 -4.96
C MET A 165 15.86 6.61 -3.62
N SER A 166 16.68 7.60 -3.29
CA SER A 166 17.18 7.79 -1.94
C SER A 166 16.06 8.21 -0.98
N ASP A 167 16.27 7.99 0.32
CA ASP A 167 15.29 8.39 1.34
C ASP A 167 15.02 9.91 1.29
N ASP A 168 16.04 10.73 1.02
CA ASP A 168 15.92 12.19 0.89
C ASP A 168 15.02 12.58 -0.28
N GLU A 169 15.21 11.98 -1.46
CA GLU A 169 14.37 12.28 -2.62
C GLU A 169 12.92 11.83 -2.41
N LYS A 170 12.69 10.74 -1.67
CA LYS A 170 11.34 10.29 -1.33
C LYS A 170 10.64 11.25 -0.38
N MET A 171 11.36 11.78 0.60
CA MET A 171 10.83 12.79 1.52
C MET A 171 10.45 14.07 0.77
N GLU A 172 11.33 14.58 -0.10
CA GLU A 172 11.03 15.77 -0.91
C GLU A 172 9.79 15.58 -1.79
N LEU A 173 9.65 14.42 -2.44
CA LEU A 173 8.45 14.12 -3.23
C LEU A 173 7.17 14.03 -2.40
N ALA A 174 7.26 13.42 -1.21
CA ALA A 174 6.13 13.29 -0.31
C ALA A 174 5.63 14.67 0.13
N ASP A 175 6.56 15.56 0.53
CA ASP A 175 6.27 16.93 0.90
C ASP A 175 5.66 17.73 -0.26
N ASP A 176 6.28 17.68 -1.45
CA ASP A 176 5.79 18.37 -2.66
C ASP A 176 4.35 17.95 -3.02
N PHE A 177 4.03 16.66 -2.86
CA PHE A 177 2.70 16.15 -3.16
C PHE A 177 1.69 16.53 -2.09
N ALA A 178 2.08 16.45 -0.81
CA ALA A 178 1.24 16.89 0.28
C ALA A 178 0.88 18.37 0.14
N GLU A 179 1.86 19.23 -0.13
CA GLU A 179 1.66 20.67 -0.36
C GLU A 179 0.77 20.91 -1.58
N LYS A 180 1.04 20.22 -2.69
CA LYS A 180 0.26 20.38 -3.93
C LYS A 180 -1.24 20.10 -3.75
N TYR A 181 -1.60 19.15 -2.90
CA TYR A 181 -2.99 18.71 -2.73
C TYR A 181 -3.62 19.10 -1.39
N GLU A 182 -2.90 19.78 -0.50
CA GLU A 182 -3.37 20.14 0.85
C GLU A 182 -4.76 20.80 0.82
N GLU A 183 -4.99 21.68 -0.16
CA GLU A 183 -6.27 22.37 -0.38
C GLU A 183 -6.98 21.96 -1.69
N ASP A 184 -6.49 20.95 -2.43
CA ASP A 184 -7.04 20.48 -3.71
C ASP A 184 -7.42 18.99 -3.66
N LEU A 185 -8.36 18.65 -2.77
CA LEU A 185 -8.95 17.31 -2.68
C LEU A 185 -9.47 16.82 -4.03
N GLU A 186 -10.15 17.67 -4.79
CA GLU A 186 -10.67 17.31 -6.11
C GLU A 186 -9.54 16.99 -7.11
N GLY A 187 -8.43 17.74 -7.07
CA GLY A 187 -7.23 17.44 -7.84
C GLY A 187 -6.61 16.11 -7.46
N PHE A 188 -6.53 15.82 -6.17
CA PHE A 188 -6.04 14.54 -5.69
C PHE A 188 -6.92 13.38 -6.16
N LEU A 189 -8.25 13.50 -6.02
CA LEU A 189 -9.21 12.48 -6.49
C LEU A 189 -9.12 12.28 -8.01
N ARG A 190 -9.00 13.35 -8.79
CA ARG A 190 -8.74 13.26 -10.23
C ARG A 190 -7.42 12.56 -10.53
N ARG A 191 -6.38 12.81 -9.73
CA ARG A 191 -5.07 12.22 -9.92
C ARG A 191 -5.08 10.72 -9.68
N ILE A 192 -5.58 10.25 -8.54
CA ILE A 192 -5.63 8.82 -8.22
C ILE A 192 -6.69 8.07 -9.05
N GLY A 193 -7.71 8.79 -9.55
CA GLY A 193 -8.76 8.28 -10.42
C GLY A 193 -8.47 8.41 -11.92
N SER A 194 -7.26 8.83 -12.29
CA SER A 194 -6.83 9.05 -13.67
C SER A 194 -6.65 7.75 -14.44
N ALA A 195 -6.83 7.76 -15.76
CA ALA A 195 -6.76 6.55 -16.59
C ALA A 195 -5.35 5.94 -16.70
N ASP A 196 -4.30 6.70 -16.37
CA ASP A 196 -2.90 6.24 -16.36
C ASP A 196 -2.50 5.50 -15.09
N ILE A 197 -3.40 5.40 -14.08
CA ILE A 197 -3.14 4.69 -12.83
C ILE A 197 -4.35 3.87 -12.38
N ALA A 198 -5.55 4.43 -12.46
CA ALA A 198 -6.74 3.86 -11.84
C ALA A 198 -7.24 2.62 -12.57
N VAL A 199 -7.19 1.48 -11.90
CA VAL A 199 -7.79 0.24 -12.41
C VAL A 199 -9.30 0.27 -12.21
N ARG A 200 -10.05 0.34 -13.31
CA ARG A 200 -11.52 0.38 -13.26
C ARG A 200 -12.11 -0.97 -12.88
N GLY A 201 -13.24 -0.93 -12.18
CA GLY A 201 -14.04 -2.11 -11.85
C GLY A 201 -14.38 -2.17 -10.37
N THR A 202 -14.96 -3.28 -9.96
CA THR A 202 -15.17 -3.63 -8.56
C THR A 202 -13.84 -3.95 -7.89
N TYR A 203 -13.82 -3.86 -6.55
CA TYR A 203 -12.65 -4.22 -5.75
C TYR A 203 -12.04 -5.57 -6.14
N GLN A 204 -12.85 -6.62 -6.32
CA GLN A 204 -12.39 -7.96 -6.73
C GLN A 204 -11.81 -7.97 -8.14
N GLU A 205 -12.41 -7.23 -9.09
CA GLU A 205 -11.88 -7.12 -10.45
C GLU A 205 -10.52 -6.42 -10.46
N THR A 206 -10.33 -5.36 -9.67
CA THR A 206 -9.03 -4.66 -9.58
C THR A 206 -7.93 -5.54 -8.99
N TRP A 207 -8.25 -6.40 -8.02
CA TRP A 207 -7.30 -7.35 -7.45
C TRP A 207 -6.96 -8.48 -8.42
N LYS A 208 -7.95 -8.98 -9.17
CA LYS A 208 -7.70 -9.96 -10.23
C LYS A 208 -6.84 -9.38 -11.35
N PHE A 209 -7.02 -8.10 -11.68
CA PHE A 209 -6.23 -7.40 -12.67
C PHE A 209 -4.76 -7.31 -12.25
N ILE A 210 -4.45 -6.78 -11.06
CA ILE A 210 -3.06 -6.58 -10.64
C ILE A 210 -2.28 -7.89 -10.45
N GLN A 211 -2.98 -8.99 -10.18
CA GLN A 211 -2.43 -10.34 -10.02
C GLN A 211 -2.18 -11.05 -11.36
N ASN A 212 -2.39 -10.40 -12.50
CA ASN A 212 -2.26 -11.00 -13.83
C ASN A 212 -1.12 -10.36 -14.64
N GLY A 213 -0.36 -11.18 -15.36
CA GLY A 213 0.67 -10.72 -16.29
C GLY A 213 1.70 -9.83 -15.61
N HIS A 214 2.00 -8.69 -16.24
CA HIS A 214 3.01 -7.74 -15.77
C HIS A 214 2.42 -6.53 -15.03
N HIS A 215 1.13 -6.54 -14.71
CA HIS A 215 0.46 -5.36 -14.14
C HIS A 215 1.07 -4.89 -12.81
N SER A 216 1.65 -5.78 -12.01
CA SER A 216 2.39 -5.39 -10.80
C SER A 216 3.72 -4.67 -11.07
N LEU A 217 4.27 -4.72 -12.29
CA LEU A 217 5.44 -3.94 -12.70
C LEU A 217 5.07 -2.61 -13.35
N GLU A 218 3.92 -2.59 -14.02
CA GLU A 218 3.34 -1.41 -14.64
C GLU A 218 2.87 -0.40 -13.59
N ARG A 219 2.18 0.65 -14.04
CA ARG A 219 1.79 1.78 -13.20
C ARG A 219 0.30 1.79 -12.94
N HIS A 220 -0.13 0.98 -11.97
CA HIS A 220 -1.53 0.86 -11.59
C HIS A 220 -1.76 0.98 -10.07
N SER A 221 -2.94 1.46 -9.70
CA SER A 221 -3.43 1.51 -8.33
C SER A 221 -4.96 1.37 -8.29
N ASN A 222 -5.48 0.81 -7.21
CA ASN A 222 -6.91 0.82 -6.92
C ASN A 222 -7.29 1.73 -5.73
N MET A 223 -6.37 2.59 -5.26
CA MET A 223 -6.60 3.49 -4.13
C MET A 223 -7.82 4.40 -4.30
N HIS A 224 -8.19 4.75 -5.54
CA HIS A 224 -9.41 5.52 -5.82
C HIS A 224 -10.70 4.85 -5.30
N LEU A 225 -10.71 3.54 -5.06
CA LEU A 225 -11.85 2.81 -4.48
C LEU A 225 -12.00 3.01 -2.96
N MET A 226 -11.05 3.70 -2.31
CA MET A 226 -11.13 4.09 -0.91
C MET A 226 -12.13 5.23 -0.68
N PHE A 227 -12.35 6.05 -1.71
CA PHE A 227 -13.16 7.26 -1.70
C PHE A 227 -14.57 6.96 -2.20
#